data_AF-A0AAP6ZTZ4-F1
#
_entry.id   AF-A0AAP6ZTZ4-F1
#
_cell.length_a   1.000
_cell.length_b   1.000
_cell.length_c   1.000
_cell.angle_alpha   90.00
_cell.angle_beta   90.00
_cell.angle_gamma   90.00
#
_symmetry.space_group_name_H-M   'P 1'
#
loop_
_entity.id
_entity.type
_entity.pdbx_description
1 polymer ?
#
loop_
_entity_poly.entity_id
_entity_poly.type
_entity_poly.pdbx_seq_one_letter_code
_entity_poly.pdbx_strand_id
1 'polypeptide(L)' 'MFDYYLIYLWFVARLKKSVDWITANRKEIGTHIGNLGIAGYTGSYVYAIQTGVDFKMVALFVSGVMFTVFAKKLKRE' A
#
# COMPACT_ATOMS: atom_id res chain seq x y z
N MET A 1 36.84 4.53 -11.44
CA MET A 1 35.90 3.67 -12.20
C MET A 1 35.45 2.44 -11.39
N PHE A 2 36.37 1.79 -10.66
CA PHE A 2 36.07 0.63 -9.80
C PHE A 2 35.17 0.97 -8.60
N ASP A 3 35.33 2.15 -7.98
CA ASP A 3 34.50 2.57 -6.83
C ASP A 3 33.02 2.75 -7.18
N TYR A 4 32.72 3.32 -8.36
CA TYR A 4 31.35 3.45 -8.84
C TYR A 4 30.68 2.10 -9.08
N TYR A 5 31.45 1.09 -9.51
CA TYR A 5 30.98 -0.27 -9.70
C TYR A 5 30.68 -0.96 -8.36
N LEU A 6 31.53 -0.77 -7.35
CA LEU A 6 31.31 -1.24 -5.98
C LEU A 6 30.05 -0.62 -5.34
N ILE A 7 29.86 0.69 -5.49
CA ILE A 7 28.66 1.39 -5.00
C ILE A 7 27.41 0.85 -5.70
N TYR A 8 27.46 0.65 -7.01
CA TYR A 8 26.35 0.08 -7.78
C TYR A 8 25.99 -1.34 -7.31
N LEU A 9 26.96 -2.22 -7.12
CA LEU A 9 26.72 -3.57 -6.61
C LEU A 9 26.14 -3.58 -5.19
N TRP A 10 26.64 -2.69 -4.32
CA TRP A 10 26.11 -2.53 -2.97
C TRP A 10 24.66 -2.04 -2.98
N PHE A 11 24.34 -1.09 -3.86
CA PHE A 11 22.97 -0.60 -4.06
C PHE A 11 22.03 -1.71 -4.55
N VAL A 12 22.45 -2.50 -5.54
CA VAL A 12 21.69 -3.66 -6.04
C VAL A 12 21.47 -4.70 -4.94
N ALA A 13 22.50 -5.01 -4.14
CA ALA A 13 22.39 -5.93 -3.02
C ALA A 13 21.40 -5.43 -1.95
N ARG A 14 21.37 -4.11 -1.72
CA ARG A 14 20.43 -3.49 -0.77
C ARG A 14 18.98 -3.54 -1.30
N LEU A 15 18.79 -3.24 -2.59
CA LEU A 15 17.49 -3.39 -3.26
C LEU A 15 16.98 -4.81 -3.16
N LYS A 16 17.84 -5.81 -3.45
CA LYS A 16 17.48 -7.22 -3.34
C LYS A 16 17.03 -7.58 -1.92
N LYS A 17 17.78 -7.15 -0.90
CA LYS A 17 17.41 -7.39 0.50
C LYS A 17 16.05 -6.76 0.86
N SER A 18 15.74 -5.58 0.34
CA SER A 18 14.43 -4.94 0.53
C SER A 18 13.31 -5.71 -0.16
N VAL A 19 13.52 -6.17 -1.40
CA VAL A 19 12.53 -6.97 -2.14
C VAL A 19 12.29 -8.32 -1.46
N ASP A 20 13.34 -9.00 -1.01
CA ASP A 20 13.23 -10.26 -0.29
C ASP A 20 12.44 -10.08 1.02
N TRP A 21 12.68 -8.98 1.74
CA TRP A 21 11.93 -8.64 2.95
C TRP A 21 10.44 -8.35 2.67
N ILE A 22 10.14 -7.58 1.61
CA ILE A 22 8.75 -7.30 1.20
C ILE A 22 8.04 -8.61 0.84
N THR A 23 8.72 -9.51 0.14
CA THR A 23 8.16 -10.80 -0.28
C THR A 23 7.90 -11.71 0.93
N ALA A 24 8.84 -11.76 1.88
CA ALA A 24 8.69 -12.54 3.11
C ALA A 24 7.55 -12.03 4.00
N ASN A 25 7.34 -10.71 4.07
CA ASN A 25 6.33 -10.07 4.92
C ASN A 25 5.05 -9.67 4.17
N ARG A 26 4.86 -10.14 2.93
CA ARG A 26 3.73 -9.76 2.05
C ARG A 26 2.35 -9.90 2.70
N LYS A 27 2.17 -10.90 3.57
CA LYS A 27 0.90 -11.15 4.29
C LYS A 27 0.62 -10.07 5.33
N GLU A 28 1.65 -9.62 6.04
CA GLU A 28 1.57 -8.57 7.04
C GLU A 28 1.34 -7.22 6.36
N ILE A 29 2.10 -6.92 5.30
CA ILE A 29 1.90 -5.75 4.44
C ILE A 29 0.48 -5.72 3.88
N GLY A 30 -0.02 -6.85 3.36
CA GLY A 30 -1.39 -6.97 2.89
C GLY A 30 -2.42 -6.75 3.98
N THR A 31 -2.12 -7.07 5.24
CA THR A 31 -3.01 -6.79 6.37
C THR A 31 -3.05 -5.31 6.70
N HIS A 32 -1.90 -4.63 6.74
CA HIS A 32 -1.85 -3.19 6.93
C HIS A 32 -2.55 -2.42 5.79
N ILE A 33 -2.31 -2.79 4.54
CA ILE A 33 -3.00 -2.18 3.40
C ILE A 33 -4.51 -2.45 3.46
N GLY A 34 -4.92 -3.65 3.89
CA GLY A 34 -6.33 -3.99 4.08
C GLY A 34 -6.98 -3.10 5.12
N ASN A 35 -6.32 -2.89 6.27
CA ASN A 35 -6.79 -2.00 7.32
C ASN A 35 -6.87 -0.54 6.85
N LEU A 36 -5.90 -0.08 6.05
CA LEU A 36 -5.94 1.23 5.40
C LEU A 36 -7.12 1.38 4.45
N GLY A 37 -7.42 0.36 3.64
CA GLY A 37 -8.58 0.36 2.76
C GLY A 37 -9.90 0.45 3.53
N ILE A 38 -10.01 -0.31 4.63
CA ILE A 38 -11.16 -0.27 5.54
C ILE A 38 -11.33 1.11 6.16
N ALA A 39 -10.24 1.70 6.66
CA ALA A 39 -10.25 3.05 7.18
C ALA A 39 -10.64 4.08 6.11
N GLY A 40 -10.20 3.91 4.86
CA GLY A 40 -10.51 4.81 3.75
C GLY A 40 -12.00 4.84 3.40
N TYR A 41 -12.62 3.69 3.16
CA TYR A 41 -14.06 3.68 2.84
C TYR A 41 -14.91 4.00 4.08
N THR A 42 -14.51 3.60 5.29
CA THR A 42 -15.23 3.99 6.52
C THR A 42 -15.15 5.49 6.74
N GLY A 43 -13.98 6.09 6.54
CA GLY A 43 -13.75 7.53 6.58
C GLY A 43 -14.59 8.29 5.54
N SER A 44 -14.81 7.70 4.37
CA SER A 44 -15.71 8.30 3.37
C SER A 44 -17.16 8.38 3.86
N TYR A 45 -17.67 7.37 4.59
CA TYR A 45 -19.00 7.43 5.19
C TYR A 45 -19.10 8.48 6.29
N VAL A 46 -18.07 8.58 7.15
CA VAL A 46 -18.01 9.63 8.18
C VAL A 46 -17.98 11.02 7.56
N TYR A 47 -17.20 11.19 6.50
CA TYR A 47 -17.15 12.44 5.73
C TYR A 47 -18.49 12.78 5.09
N ALA A 48 -19.18 11.78 4.53
CA ALA A 48 -20.52 11.96 3.95
C ALA A 48 -21.52 12.49 4.99
N ILE A 49 -21.45 11.99 6.22
CA ILE A 49 -22.31 12.42 7.33
C ILE A 49 -21.97 13.84 7.77
N GLN A 50 -20.70 14.19 7.87
CA GLN A 50 -20.25 15.49 8.41
C GLN A 50 -20.41 16.64 7.42
N THR A 51 -20.10 16.39 6.15
CA THR A 51 -19.95 17.44 5.12
C THR A 51 -20.84 17.25 3.90
N GLY A 52 -21.58 16.13 3.83
CA GLY A 52 -22.45 15.79 2.71
C GLY A 52 -21.73 14.98 1.62
N VAL A 53 -22.46 14.71 0.55
CA VAL A 53 -21.99 13.90 -0.59
C VAL A 53 -21.30 14.80 -1.61
N ASP A 54 -19.98 14.65 -1.76
CA ASP A 54 -19.18 15.37 -2.74
C ASP A 54 -18.16 14.46 -3.45
N PHE A 55 -17.39 15.04 -4.38
CA PHE A 55 -16.35 14.31 -5.12
C PHE A 55 -15.21 13.81 -4.22
N LYS A 56 -14.93 14.48 -3.09
CA LYS A 56 -13.86 14.06 -2.17
C LYS A 56 -14.27 12.80 -1.41
N MET A 57 -15.53 12.72 -1.00
CA MET A 57 -16.12 11.52 -0.42
C MET A 57 -16.02 10.34 -1.38
N VAL A 58 -16.41 10.54 -2.65
CA VAL A 58 -16.33 9.50 -3.69
C VAL A 58 -14.88 9.06 -3.91
N ALA A 59 -13.92 9.98 -3.95
CA ALA A 59 -12.50 9.66 -4.07
C ALA A 59 -11.98 8.84 -2.87
N LEU A 60 -12.40 9.18 -1.65
CA LEU A 60 -12.07 8.42 -0.44
C LEU A 60 -12.68 7.01 -0.45
N PHE A 61 -13.92 6.89 -0.90
CA PHE A 61 -14.60 5.61 -1.02
C PHE A 61 -13.91 4.70 -2.04
N VAL A 62 -13.68 5.21 -3.26
CA VAL A 62 -13.05 4.46 -4.33
C VAL A 62 -11.62 4.07 -3.96
N SER A 63 -10.83 4.97 -3.37
CA SER A 63 -9.48 4.64 -2.91
C SER A 63 -9.49 3.60 -1.80
N GLY A 64 -10.40 3.69 -0.81
CA GLY A 64 -10.58 2.69 0.23
C GLY A 64 -10.92 1.30 -0.32
N VAL A 65 -11.85 1.23 -1.27
CA VAL A 65 -12.21 -0.02 -1.97
C VAL A 65 -11.01 -0.58 -2.75
N MET A 66 -10.30 0.27 -3.51
CA MET A 66 -9.11 -0.13 -4.28
C MET A 66 -8.01 -0.72 -3.40
N PHE A 67 -7.68 -0.07 -2.28
CA PHE A 67 -6.70 -0.59 -1.33
C PHE A 67 -7.14 -1.91 -0.69
N THR A 68 -8.43 -2.06 -0.40
CA THR A 68 -8.98 -3.31 0.15
C THR A 68 -8.89 -4.46 -0.85
N VAL A 69 -9.18 -4.21 -2.13
CA VAL A 69 -9.05 -5.21 -3.20
C VAL A 69 -7.58 -5.57 -3.44
N PHE A 70 -6.70 -4.56 -3.47
CA PHE A 70 -5.27 -4.77 -3.62
C PHE A 70 -4.68 -5.61 -2.47
N ALA A 71 -5.06 -5.30 -1.23
CA ALA A 71 -4.71 -6.10 -0.06
C ALA A 71 -5.19 -7.55 -0.15
N LYS A 72 -6.41 -7.79 -0.62
CA LYS A 72 -6.94 -9.14 -0.82
C LYS A 72 -6.13 -9.92 -1.87
N LYS A 73 -5.74 -9.28 -2.98
CA LYS A 73 -4.87 -9.91 -3.99
C LYS A 73 -3.49 -10.22 -3.42
N LEU A 74 -2.87 -9.27 -2.73
CA LEU A 74 -1.54 -9.41 -2.13
C LEU A 74 -1.47 -10.53 -1.07
N LYS A 75 -2.58 -10.82 -0.38
CA LYS A 75 -2.66 -11.92 0.60
C LYS A 75 -2.86 -13.30 -0.04
N ARG A 76 -3.45 -13.36 -1.24
CA ARG A 76 -3.91 -14.60 -1.88
C ARG A 76 -2.83 -15.25 -2.75
N GLU A 77 -1.92 -14.45 -3.30
CA GLU A 77 -0.66 -14.91 -3.91
C GLU A 77 0.40 -15.24 -2.87
#